data_AF-A0A2T0MAU9-F1
#
_entry.id   AF-A0A2T0MAU9-F1
#
_cell.length_a   1.000
_cell.length_b   1.000
_cell.length_c   1.000
_cell.angle_alpha   90.00
_cell.angle_beta   90.00
_cell.angle_gamma   90.00
#
_symmetry.space_group_name_H-M   'P 1'
#
loop_
_entity.id
_entity.type
_entity.pdbx_description
1 polymer ?
#
loop_
_entity_poly.entity_id
_entity_poly.type
_entity_poly.pdbx_seq_one_letter_code
_entity_poly.pdbx_strand_id
1 'polypeptide(L)'
;MAGAGHEVIAETVMHNYKKIEMQNRLYSQLENALPNGMVIPLELKLLYEWIEANGFYVDNDNGTRIGFLCRFKEFFGTSIDFEAQEKDVWYWFDENKDAEFRSRFCSFARSGDGSICGLWKSDNDEIKVVHIGSGSGSTLVCVLADNMIDFIKFLAIGYEEICWEEDFANPPNEKNPDFKPNVIFQEWVKDTFNVEIPKTALEIVKYPATMEDESSEDDFFNWCKSKFSFLE
;
A
#
# COMPACT_ATOMS: atom_id res chain seq x y z
N MET A 1 51.93 -19.50 -17.49
CA MET A 1 50.65 -19.08 -18.10
C MET A 1 49.51 -19.62 -17.26
N ALA A 2 49.08 -18.90 -16.21
CA ALA A 2 47.99 -19.32 -15.32
C ALA A 2 47.32 -18.11 -14.62
N GLY A 3 47.15 -17.00 -15.34
CA GLY A 3 46.61 -15.74 -14.77
C GLY A 3 45.25 -15.29 -15.31
N ALA A 4 44.84 -15.73 -16.50
CA ALA A 4 43.68 -15.13 -17.17
C ALA A 4 42.32 -15.82 -16.87
N GLY A 5 42.32 -16.98 -16.21
CA GLY A 5 41.10 -17.78 -16.00
C GLY A 5 40.29 -17.42 -14.74
N HIS A 6 40.95 -16.93 -13.67
CA HIS A 6 40.27 -16.60 -12.42
C HIS A 6 39.58 -15.23 -12.47
N GLU A 7 40.17 -14.27 -13.19
CA GLU A 7 39.67 -12.88 -13.27
C GLU A 7 38.36 -12.81 -14.08
N VAL A 8 38.26 -13.56 -15.18
CA VAL A 8 37.06 -13.62 -16.04
C VAL A 8 35.87 -14.30 -15.34
N ILE A 9 36.13 -15.30 -14.49
CA ILE A 9 35.07 -15.98 -13.72
C ILE A 9 34.58 -15.05 -12.61
N ALA A 10 35.48 -14.33 -11.93
CA ALA A 10 35.10 -13.34 -10.92
C ALA A 10 34.29 -12.18 -11.52
N GLU A 11 34.67 -11.65 -12.69
CA GLU A 11 33.91 -10.61 -13.38
C GLU A 11 32.56 -11.11 -13.90
N THR A 12 32.47 -12.34 -14.41
CA THR A 12 31.19 -12.91 -14.88
C THR A 12 30.27 -13.23 -13.70
N VAL A 13 30.80 -13.72 -12.59
CA VAL A 13 30.04 -13.96 -11.35
C VAL A 13 29.62 -12.63 -10.72
N MET A 14 30.47 -11.61 -10.68
CA MET A 14 30.13 -10.28 -10.18
C MET A 14 29.18 -9.51 -11.11
N HIS A 15 29.27 -9.73 -12.43
CA HIS A 15 28.32 -9.18 -13.40
C HIS A 15 26.97 -9.89 -13.30
N ASN A 16 26.95 -11.21 -13.05
CA ASN A 16 25.72 -11.95 -12.76
C ASN A 16 25.15 -11.63 -11.37
N TYR A 17 25.98 -11.38 -10.34
CA TYR A 17 25.55 -10.91 -9.02
C TYR A 17 24.98 -9.48 -9.09
N LYS A 18 25.62 -8.57 -9.84
CA LYS A 18 25.08 -7.24 -10.14
C LYS A 18 23.82 -7.27 -11.03
N LYS A 19 23.58 -8.36 -11.75
CA LYS A 19 22.35 -8.58 -12.54
C LYS A 19 21.25 -9.26 -11.72
N ILE A 20 21.59 -9.84 -10.56
CA ILE A 20 20.68 -10.46 -9.58
C ILE A 20 20.25 -9.47 -8.48
N GLU A 21 20.99 -8.37 -8.27
CA GLU A 21 20.45 -7.14 -7.67
C GLU A 21 19.81 -6.25 -8.76
N MET A 22 18.77 -6.73 -9.44
CA MET A 22 17.78 -5.75 -9.89
C MET A 22 17.02 -5.32 -8.64
N GLN A 23 17.49 -4.24 -8.02
CA GLN A 23 16.79 -3.63 -6.89
C GLN A 23 15.34 -3.42 -7.31
N ASN A 24 14.42 -4.06 -6.60
CA ASN A 24 12.98 -4.02 -6.89
C ASN A 24 12.56 -2.55 -7.07
N ARG A 25 11.99 -2.20 -8.23
CA ARG A 25 11.81 -0.80 -8.62
C ARG A 25 10.72 -0.13 -7.79
N LEU A 26 9.65 -0.86 -7.46
CA LEU A 26 8.61 -0.40 -6.54
C LEU A 26 9.21 -0.07 -5.16
N TYR A 27 10.05 -0.96 -4.63
CA TYR A 27 10.74 -0.74 -3.36
C TYR A 27 11.66 0.48 -3.41
N SER A 28 12.51 0.59 -4.44
CA SER A 28 13.40 1.75 -4.60
C SER A 28 12.64 3.07 -4.72
N GLN A 29 11.49 3.07 -5.40
CA GLN A 29 10.64 4.26 -5.50
C GLN A 29 10.08 4.67 -4.13
N LEU A 30 9.59 3.71 -3.35
CA LEU A 30 9.10 3.98 -2.00
C LEU A 30 10.22 4.42 -1.07
N GLU A 31 11.39 3.80 -1.14
CA GLU A 31 12.56 4.15 -0.34
C GLU A 31 12.99 5.61 -0.58
N ASN A 32 12.94 6.08 -1.83
CA ASN A 32 13.25 7.46 -2.17
C ASN A 32 12.19 8.47 -1.68
N ALA A 33 10.94 8.06 -1.60
CA ALA A 33 9.84 8.89 -1.11
C ALA A 33 9.66 8.83 0.42
N LEU A 34 10.36 7.93 1.09
CA LEU A 34 10.17 7.66 2.51
C LEU A 34 10.74 8.81 3.37
N PRO A 35 9.97 9.35 4.31
CA PRO A 35 10.47 10.34 5.25
C PRO A 35 11.63 9.83 6.11
N ASN A 36 12.56 10.73 6.43
CA ASN A 36 13.67 10.42 7.33
C ASN A 36 13.18 9.84 8.66
N GLY A 37 13.67 8.66 9.03
CA GLY A 37 13.34 7.99 10.29
C GLY A 37 12.08 7.13 10.24
N MET A 38 11.39 7.05 9.10
CA MET A 38 10.42 5.97 8.84
C MET A 38 11.14 4.73 8.29
N VAL A 39 10.49 3.58 8.43
CA VAL A 39 10.98 2.30 7.91
C VAL A 39 9.90 1.67 7.03
N ILE A 40 10.30 1.08 5.91
CA ILE A 40 9.40 0.29 5.07
C ILE A 40 9.21 -1.06 5.77
N PRO A 41 7.95 -1.49 6.05
CA PRO A 41 7.69 -2.82 6.60
C PRO A 41 8.24 -3.92 5.69
N LEU A 42 8.83 -4.97 6.26
CA LEU A 42 9.39 -6.09 5.50
C LEU A 42 8.34 -6.75 4.59
N GLU A 43 7.09 -6.79 5.06
CA GLU A 43 5.99 -7.42 4.36
C GLU A 43 5.57 -6.65 3.11
N LEU A 44 5.73 -5.32 3.11
CA LEU A 44 5.54 -4.50 1.92
C LEU A 44 6.65 -4.75 0.89
N LYS A 45 7.89 -4.95 1.36
CA LYS A 45 8.99 -5.37 0.47
C LYS A 45 8.70 -6.73 -0.16
N LEU A 46 8.25 -7.72 0.62
CA LEU A 46 7.88 -9.04 0.11
C LEU A 46 6.71 -8.96 -0.89
N LEU A 47 5.73 -8.09 -0.63
CA LEU A 47 4.64 -7.82 -1.55
C LEU A 47 5.18 -7.26 -2.88
N TYR A 48 6.05 -6.25 -2.84
CA TYR A 48 6.64 -5.69 -4.06
C TYR A 48 7.50 -6.70 -4.82
N GLU A 49 8.25 -7.56 -4.12
CA GLU A 49 8.99 -8.66 -4.73
C GLU A 49 8.06 -9.64 -5.43
N TRP A 50 6.94 -10.02 -4.80
CA TRP A 50 5.93 -10.88 -5.41
C TRP A 50 5.29 -10.23 -6.64
N ILE A 51 4.92 -8.95 -6.56
CA ILE A 51 4.34 -8.20 -7.69
C ILE A 51 5.30 -8.21 -8.88
N GLU A 52 6.57 -7.85 -8.67
CA GLU A 52 7.55 -7.80 -9.76
C GLU A 52 7.92 -9.19 -10.30
N ALA A 53 8.04 -10.19 -9.43
CA ALA A 53 8.32 -11.57 -9.85
C ALA A 53 7.22 -12.17 -10.74
N ASN A 54 5.96 -11.73 -10.55
CA ASN A 54 4.83 -12.16 -11.38
C ASN A 54 4.59 -11.27 -12.60
N GLY A 55 5.34 -10.17 -12.76
CA GLY A 55 5.14 -9.22 -13.86
C GLY A 55 3.85 -8.40 -13.73
N PHE A 56 3.32 -8.22 -12.52
CA PHE A 56 2.09 -7.48 -12.24
C PHE A 56 2.35 -5.99 -12.10
N TYR A 57 2.96 -5.39 -13.11
CA TYR A 57 3.30 -3.98 -13.10
C TYR A 57 3.28 -3.38 -14.51
N VAL A 58 3.24 -2.04 -14.56
CA VAL A 58 3.52 -1.26 -15.76
C VAL A 58 4.62 -0.25 -15.48
N ASP A 59 5.47 0.00 -16.48
CA ASP A 59 6.46 1.07 -16.43
C ASP A 59 5.93 2.27 -17.23
N ASN A 60 5.94 3.45 -16.61
CA ASN A 60 5.56 4.72 -17.22
C ASN A 60 6.73 5.34 -17.99
N ASP A 61 6.42 6.24 -18.93
CA ASP A 61 7.41 6.95 -19.75
C ASP A 61 8.40 7.79 -18.94
N ASN A 62 7.99 8.27 -17.76
CA ASN A 62 8.82 9.02 -16.83
C ASN A 62 9.78 8.13 -16.01
N GLY A 63 9.71 6.81 -16.21
CA GLY A 63 10.49 5.85 -15.45
C GLY A 63 9.97 5.57 -14.03
N THR A 64 8.70 5.83 -13.73
CA THR A 64 8.04 5.22 -12.56
C THR A 64 7.42 3.88 -12.92
N ARG A 65 7.25 3.03 -11.92
CA ARG A 65 6.55 1.75 -12.00
C ARG A 65 5.35 1.77 -11.09
N ILE A 66 4.24 1.25 -11.61
CA ILE A 66 3.00 1.03 -10.86
C ILE A 66 2.79 -0.48 -10.76
N GLY A 67 2.62 -0.98 -9.54
CA GLY A 67 2.35 -2.39 -9.25
C GLY A 67 0.87 -2.66 -9.04
N PHE A 68 0.45 -3.90 -9.27
CA PHE A 68 -0.93 -4.36 -9.12
C PHE A 68 -0.96 -5.74 -8.46
N LEU A 69 -2.14 -6.16 -7.98
CA LEU A 69 -2.33 -7.52 -7.44
C LEU A 69 -2.56 -8.59 -8.51
N CYS A 70 -2.94 -8.20 -9.72
CA CYS A 70 -3.15 -9.09 -10.87
C CYS A 70 -2.55 -8.47 -12.14
N ARG A 71 -2.68 -9.15 -13.30
CA ARG A 71 -2.15 -8.55 -14.54
C ARG A 71 -2.96 -7.32 -14.89
N PHE A 72 -2.27 -6.31 -15.42
CA PHE A 72 -2.89 -5.07 -15.84
C PHE A 72 -4.07 -5.32 -16.80
N LYS A 73 -5.22 -4.67 -16.54
CA LYS A 73 -6.52 -4.83 -17.22
C LYS A 73 -7.27 -6.14 -16.94
N GLU A 74 -6.83 -6.95 -15.99
CA GLU A 74 -7.68 -7.98 -15.40
C GLU A 74 -8.49 -7.37 -14.24
N PHE A 75 -9.78 -7.70 -14.16
CA PHE A 75 -10.71 -7.11 -13.19
C PHE A 75 -11.17 -8.19 -12.19
N PHE A 76 -10.30 -8.52 -11.24
CA PHE A 76 -10.61 -9.42 -10.13
C PHE A 76 -9.71 -9.11 -8.92
N GLY A 77 -10.22 -9.44 -7.72
CA GLY A 77 -9.58 -9.08 -6.45
C GLY A 77 -9.58 -7.57 -6.19
N THR A 78 -8.87 -7.13 -5.17
CA THR A 78 -8.88 -5.71 -4.80
C THR A 78 -8.18 -4.82 -5.83
N SER A 79 -8.89 -3.78 -6.26
CA SER A 79 -8.38 -2.73 -7.13
C SER A 79 -7.48 -1.78 -6.33
N ILE A 80 -6.18 -1.85 -6.58
CA ILE A 80 -5.17 -1.05 -5.91
C ILE A 80 -3.93 -0.90 -6.79
N ASP A 81 -3.44 0.33 -6.87
CA ASP A 81 -2.26 0.73 -7.64
C ASP A 81 -1.13 1.06 -6.67
N PHE A 82 -0.08 0.24 -6.64
CA PHE A 82 1.09 0.47 -5.80
C PHE A 82 2.05 1.44 -6.48
N GLU A 83 2.06 2.68 -6.02
CA GLU A 83 3.00 3.72 -6.45
C GLU A 83 3.27 4.66 -5.28
N ALA A 84 4.55 4.89 -4.98
CA ALA A 84 4.94 5.93 -4.03
C ALA A 84 4.85 7.30 -4.71
N GLN A 85 4.04 8.19 -4.14
CA GLN A 85 3.88 9.55 -4.67
C GLN A 85 4.10 10.57 -3.57
N GLU A 86 5.04 11.49 -3.79
CA GLU A 86 5.26 12.63 -2.89
C GLU A 86 4.19 13.73 -3.07
N LYS A 87 3.51 13.78 -4.23
CA LYS A 87 2.85 15.03 -4.68
C LYS A 87 1.36 15.16 -4.50
N ASP A 88 0.64 14.08 -4.24
CA ASP A 88 -0.82 14.13 -4.41
C ASP A 88 -1.59 14.25 -3.10
N VAL A 89 -0.87 14.30 -1.98
CA VAL A 89 -1.42 14.64 -0.67
C VAL A 89 -1.63 16.14 -0.48
N TRP A 90 -0.90 17.00 -1.18
CA TRP A 90 -0.89 18.46 -0.92
C TRP A 90 -2.25 19.15 -1.10
N TYR A 91 -3.21 18.55 -1.80
CA TYR A 91 -4.55 19.14 -1.91
C TYR A 91 -5.31 19.15 -0.58
N TRP A 92 -4.95 18.23 0.34
CA TRP A 92 -5.51 18.13 1.68
C TRP A 92 -4.73 18.92 2.73
N PHE A 93 -3.51 19.37 2.41
CA PHE A 93 -2.56 19.89 3.40
C PHE A 93 -1.98 21.24 2.96
N ASP A 94 -1.88 22.18 3.89
CA ASP A 94 -1.27 23.48 3.62
C ASP A 94 0.25 23.28 3.40
N GLU A 95 0.71 23.51 2.16
CA GLU A 95 2.11 23.33 1.74
C GLU A 95 3.13 24.03 2.65
N ASN A 96 2.69 25.08 3.38
CA ASN A 96 3.51 25.87 4.27
C ASN A 96 3.49 25.41 5.75
N LYS A 97 2.62 24.48 6.15
CA LYS A 97 2.40 24.16 7.57
C LYS A 97 2.78 22.76 8.03
N ASP A 98 2.91 21.77 7.15
CA ASP A 98 3.00 20.39 7.67
C ASP A 98 4.35 19.70 7.53
N ALA A 99 5.37 20.29 8.18
CA ALA A 99 6.62 19.59 8.44
C ALA A 99 6.38 18.28 9.21
N GLU A 100 5.39 18.28 10.12
CA GLU A 100 5.01 17.08 10.88
C GLU A 100 4.41 16.00 9.96
N PHE A 101 3.44 16.35 9.10
CA PHE A 101 2.86 15.40 8.15
C PHE A 101 3.93 14.80 7.24
N ARG A 102 4.78 15.65 6.64
CA ARG A 102 5.90 15.22 5.78
C ARG A 102 6.90 14.31 6.49
N SER A 103 7.00 14.37 7.82
CA SER A 103 7.89 13.51 8.60
C SER A 103 7.26 12.20 9.06
N ARG A 104 5.92 12.09 8.96
CA ARG A 104 5.15 10.98 9.54
C ARG A 104 4.30 10.23 8.51
N PHE A 105 4.13 10.74 7.31
CA PHE A 105 3.28 10.15 6.28
C PHE A 105 4.03 9.92 4.97
N CYS A 106 3.80 8.77 4.35
CA CYS A 106 4.29 8.44 3.02
C CYS A 106 3.20 7.68 2.25
N SER A 107 2.75 8.23 1.11
CA SER A 107 1.84 7.50 0.22
C SER A 107 2.59 6.36 -0.47
N PHE A 108 1.98 5.18 -0.54
CA PHE A 108 2.58 4.01 -1.20
C PHE A 108 1.62 3.29 -2.15
N ALA A 109 0.33 3.64 -2.13
CA ALA A 109 -0.66 3.08 -3.03
C ALA A 109 -1.89 3.99 -3.20
N ARG A 110 -2.68 3.73 -4.24
CA ARG A 110 -4.01 4.29 -4.46
C ARG A 110 -5.04 3.18 -4.57
N SER A 111 -6.18 3.32 -3.91
CA SER A 111 -7.33 2.44 -4.14
C SER A 111 -7.98 2.74 -5.50
N GLY A 112 -8.83 1.83 -5.98
CA GLY A 112 -9.49 1.92 -7.30
C GLY A 112 -10.24 3.22 -7.59
N ASP A 113 -10.73 3.90 -6.55
CA ASP A 113 -11.43 5.18 -6.61
C ASP A 113 -10.49 6.40 -6.61
N GLY A 114 -9.17 6.16 -6.59
CA GLY A 114 -8.13 7.19 -6.54
C GLY A 114 -7.81 7.71 -5.15
N SER A 115 -8.44 7.18 -4.10
CA SER A 115 -8.11 7.52 -2.71
C SER A 115 -6.71 7.03 -2.34
N ILE A 116 -6.14 7.62 -1.29
CA ILE A 116 -4.72 7.43 -0.94
C ILE A 116 -4.59 6.39 0.16
N CYS A 117 -3.70 5.42 -0.04
CA CYS A 117 -3.20 4.53 1.00
C CYS A 117 -1.80 4.97 1.42
N GLY A 118 -1.60 5.18 2.72
CA GLY A 118 -0.36 5.71 3.28
C GLY A 118 0.22 4.84 4.39
N LEU A 119 1.55 4.88 4.51
CA LEU A 119 2.25 4.57 5.74
C LEU A 119 2.18 5.80 6.64
N TRP A 120 1.70 5.62 7.86
CA TRP A 120 1.64 6.68 8.86
C TRP A 120 2.36 6.26 10.13
N LYS A 121 3.25 7.11 10.62
CA LYS A 121 3.93 6.97 11.90
C LYS A 121 3.04 7.57 12.99
N SER A 122 2.46 6.72 13.82
CA SER A 122 1.57 7.11 14.94
C SER A 122 2.31 7.84 16.05
N ASP A 123 1.57 8.36 17.04
CA ASP A 123 2.15 9.08 18.19
C ASP A 123 3.01 8.17 19.08
N ASN A 124 2.83 6.84 18.97
CA ASN A 124 3.63 5.83 19.65
C ASN A 124 4.82 5.34 18.78
N ASP A 125 5.16 6.07 17.71
CA ASP A 125 6.19 5.71 16.72
C ASP A 125 5.93 4.40 15.93
N GLU A 126 4.73 3.84 16.01
CA GLU A 126 4.33 2.65 15.22
C GLU A 126 3.97 3.04 13.78
N ILE A 127 4.36 2.22 12.80
CA ILE A 127 3.95 2.38 11.39
C ILE A 127 2.64 1.64 11.16
N LYS A 128 1.58 2.41 10.89
CA LYS A 128 0.24 1.91 10.54
C LYS A 128 -0.06 2.15 9.07
N VAL A 129 -1.03 1.43 8.53
CA VAL A 129 -1.56 1.67 7.18
C VAL A 129 -2.87 2.43 7.28
N VAL A 130 -2.95 3.56 6.59
CA VAL A 130 -4.06 4.51 6.68
C VAL A 130 -4.66 4.78 5.30
N HIS A 131 -5.91 5.23 5.29
CA HIS A 131 -6.64 5.66 4.10
C HIS A 131 -7.01 7.14 4.20
N ILE A 132 -6.94 7.85 3.07
CA ILE A 132 -7.48 9.20 2.92
C ILE A 132 -8.35 9.20 1.66
N GLY A 133 -9.65 9.37 1.85
CA GLY A 133 -10.64 9.46 0.77
C GLY A 133 -10.31 10.57 -0.23
N SER A 134 -10.72 10.40 -1.47
CA SER A 134 -10.53 11.39 -2.55
C SER A 134 -11.40 12.65 -2.40
N GLY A 135 -12.40 12.63 -1.52
CA GLY A 135 -13.29 13.77 -1.23
C GLY A 135 -14.36 14.05 -2.28
N SER A 136 -14.33 13.37 -3.43
CA SER A 136 -15.28 13.53 -4.54
C SER A 136 -16.26 12.36 -4.70
N GLY A 137 -16.26 11.45 -3.72
CA GLY A 137 -17.14 10.27 -3.69
C GLY A 137 -16.79 9.32 -2.55
N SER A 138 -15.50 9.12 -2.28
CA SER A 138 -15.04 8.44 -1.07
C SER A 138 -14.56 9.44 -0.03
N THR A 139 -15.10 9.30 1.18
CA THR A 139 -14.79 10.13 2.34
C THR A 139 -14.15 9.31 3.46
N LEU A 140 -13.82 8.02 3.23
CA LEU A 140 -13.18 7.18 4.24
C LEU A 140 -11.82 7.76 4.67
N VAL A 141 -11.64 8.00 5.97
CA VAL A 141 -10.40 8.46 6.57
C VAL A 141 -10.17 7.75 7.90
N CYS A 142 -9.32 6.74 7.88
CA CYS A 142 -9.04 5.92 9.07
C CYS A 142 -7.72 5.15 8.96
N VAL A 143 -7.35 4.47 10.04
CA VAL A 143 -6.41 3.35 10.02
C VAL A 143 -7.09 2.14 9.37
N LEU A 144 -6.59 1.70 8.23
CA LEU A 144 -7.01 0.44 7.60
C LEU A 144 -6.45 -0.77 8.34
N ALA A 145 -5.21 -0.67 8.83
CA ALA A 145 -4.57 -1.74 9.58
C ALA A 145 -3.47 -1.21 10.50
N ASP A 146 -3.34 -1.81 11.68
CA ASP A 146 -2.27 -1.47 12.63
C ASP A 146 -0.88 -1.93 12.16
N ASN A 147 -0.80 -2.84 11.19
CA ASN A 147 0.44 -3.34 10.62
C ASN A 147 0.26 -3.79 9.16
N MET A 148 1.38 -4.03 8.47
CA MET A 148 1.37 -4.37 7.04
C MET A 148 0.81 -5.77 6.74
N ILE A 149 0.97 -6.76 7.63
CA ILE A 149 0.38 -8.09 7.44
C ILE A 149 -1.14 -8.00 7.43
N ASP A 150 -1.71 -7.25 8.35
CA ASP A 150 -3.15 -7.02 8.43
C ASP A 150 -3.66 -6.25 7.22
N PHE A 151 -2.93 -5.26 6.71
CA PHE A 151 -3.28 -4.63 5.44
C PHE A 151 -3.26 -5.61 4.25
N ILE A 152 -2.22 -6.45 4.15
CA ILE A 152 -2.12 -7.47 3.10
C ILE A 152 -3.27 -8.48 3.21
N LYS A 153 -3.63 -8.90 4.44
CA LYS A 153 -4.80 -9.74 4.68
C LYS A 153 -6.08 -9.04 4.24
N PHE A 154 -6.23 -7.74 4.49
CA PHE A 154 -7.39 -6.96 4.08
C PHE A 154 -7.56 -6.96 2.55
N LEU A 155 -6.49 -6.72 1.80
CA LEU A 155 -6.50 -6.86 0.34
C LEU A 155 -6.84 -8.30 -0.10
N ALA A 156 -6.36 -9.30 0.65
CA ALA A 156 -6.62 -10.70 0.35
C ALA A 156 -8.05 -11.15 0.68
N ILE A 157 -8.82 -10.40 1.49
CA ILE A 157 -10.26 -10.63 1.65
C ILE A 157 -10.92 -10.54 0.27
N GLY A 158 -10.55 -9.53 -0.52
CA GLY A 158 -10.92 -9.42 -1.93
C GLY A 158 -12.16 -8.58 -2.21
N TYR A 159 -12.37 -7.52 -1.43
CA TYR A 159 -13.28 -6.42 -1.81
C TYR A 159 -12.78 -5.78 -3.10
N GLU A 160 -13.67 -5.48 -4.05
CA GLU A 160 -13.31 -4.76 -5.29
C GLU A 160 -12.66 -3.41 -4.97
N GLU A 161 -13.26 -2.63 -4.07
CA GLU A 161 -12.73 -1.38 -3.56
C GLU A 161 -12.70 -1.40 -2.02
N ILE A 162 -11.70 -0.75 -1.45
CA ILE A 162 -11.42 -0.74 0.00
C ILE A 162 -11.83 0.57 0.68
N CYS A 163 -12.60 1.40 -0.01
CA CYS A 163 -12.94 2.75 0.40
C CYS A 163 -14.42 2.94 0.82
N TRP A 164 -15.20 1.84 0.85
CA TRP A 164 -16.62 1.79 1.19
C TRP A 164 -16.84 1.12 2.55
N GLU A 165 -16.84 1.91 3.63
CA GLU A 165 -16.97 1.38 4.98
C GLU A 165 -18.31 0.68 5.25
N GLU A 166 -19.37 1.06 4.54
CA GLU A 166 -20.67 0.42 4.65
C GLU A 166 -20.66 -1.06 4.25
N ASP A 167 -19.63 -1.49 3.51
CA ASP A 167 -19.44 -2.87 3.09
C ASP A 167 -18.55 -3.68 4.03
N PHE A 168 -17.86 -3.05 4.97
CA PHE A 168 -16.87 -3.71 5.83
C PHE A 168 -17.46 -4.75 6.78
N ALA A 169 -18.75 -4.65 7.10
CA ALA A 169 -19.46 -5.62 7.93
C ALA A 169 -19.85 -6.90 7.17
N ASN A 170 -19.82 -6.87 5.84
CA ASN A 170 -20.29 -7.95 4.99
C ASN A 170 -19.10 -8.66 4.33
N PRO A 171 -19.20 -9.96 4.00
CA PRO A 171 -18.22 -10.61 3.14
C PRO A 171 -18.04 -9.87 1.82
N PRO A 172 -16.83 -9.91 1.23
CA PRO A 172 -16.56 -9.22 -0.03
C PRO A 172 -17.48 -9.72 -1.14
N ASN A 173 -17.84 -8.84 -2.06
CA ASN A 173 -18.58 -9.16 -3.29
C ASN A 173 -20.00 -9.71 -3.05
N GLU A 174 -20.59 -9.53 -1.86
CA GLU A 174 -21.98 -9.92 -1.61
C GLU A 174 -22.95 -9.18 -2.54
N LYS A 175 -22.68 -7.89 -2.81
CA LYS A 175 -23.44 -7.07 -3.77
C LYS A 175 -23.15 -7.40 -5.24
N ASN A 176 -22.00 -8.04 -5.52
CA ASN A 176 -21.57 -8.41 -6.88
C ASN A 176 -20.96 -9.83 -6.90
N PRO A 177 -21.78 -10.90 -6.82
CA PRO A 177 -21.27 -12.28 -6.67
C PRO A 177 -20.41 -12.79 -7.84
N ASP A 178 -20.49 -12.11 -8.99
CA ASP A 178 -19.68 -12.42 -10.17
C ASP A 178 -18.25 -11.91 -10.04
N PHE A 179 -18.00 -10.90 -9.20
CA PHE A 179 -16.66 -10.45 -8.86
C PHE A 179 -15.93 -11.53 -8.04
N LYS A 180 -14.74 -11.92 -8.49
CA LYS A 180 -13.97 -13.00 -7.88
C LYS A 180 -12.79 -12.45 -7.09
N PRO A 181 -12.50 -13.02 -5.91
CA PRO A 181 -11.26 -12.71 -5.21
C PRO A 181 -10.05 -13.22 -6.00
N ASN A 182 -8.89 -12.63 -5.76
CA ASN A 182 -7.64 -13.07 -6.36
C ASN A 182 -7.07 -14.28 -5.61
N VAL A 183 -7.45 -15.49 -6.03
CA VAL A 183 -7.05 -16.74 -5.36
C VAL A 183 -5.54 -16.92 -5.31
N ILE A 184 -4.81 -16.51 -6.36
CA ILE A 184 -3.35 -16.62 -6.42
C ILE A 184 -2.72 -15.73 -5.33
N PHE A 185 -3.24 -14.51 -5.16
CA PHE A 185 -2.80 -13.62 -4.09
C PHE A 185 -3.16 -14.18 -2.72
N GLN A 186 -4.38 -14.74 -2.55
CA GLN A 186 -4.79 -15.37 -1.30
C GLN A 186 -3.86 -16.52 -0.88
N GLU A 187 -3.51 -17.40 -1.82
CA GLU A 187 -2.58 -18.50 -1.58
C GLU A 187 -1.19 -17.98 -1.19
N TRP A 188 -0.67 -17.00 -1.93
CA TRP A 188 0.61 -16.38 -1.59
C TRP A 188 0.63 -15.75 -0.20
N VAL A 189 -0.44 -15.05 0.20
CA VAL A 189 -0.53 -14.43 1.54
C VAL A 189 -0.53 -15.50 2.63
N LYS A 190 -1.33 -16.56 2.47
CA LYS A 190 -1.40 -17.65 3.45
C LYS A 190 -0.05 -18.36 3.59
N ASP A 191 0.58 -18.69 2.48
CA ASP A 191 1.85 -19.44 2.48
C ASP A 191 3.02 -18.60 2.98
N THR A 192 3.10 -17.32 2.56
CA THR A 192 4.23 -16.44 2.87
C THR A 192 4.22 -15.99 4.33
N PHE A 193 3.05 -15.66 4.87
CA PHE A 193 2.92 -15.10 6.21
C PHE A 193 2.41 -16.11 7.25
N ASN A 194 2.00 -17.30 6.81
CA ASN A 194 1.40 -18.34 7.66
C ASN A 194 0.21 -17.80 8.47
N VAL A 195 -0.73 -17.16 7.76
CA VAL A 195 -1.91 -16.49 8.31
C VAL A 195 -3.19 -17.03 7.68
N GLU A 196 -4.31 -16.81 8.36
CA GLU A 196 -5.64 -16.94 7.78
C GLU A 196 -6.15 -15.59 7.26
N ILE A 197 -6.99 -15.65 6.23
CA ILE A 197 -7.65 -14.47 5.66
C ILE A 197 -8.99 -14.29 6.37
N PRO A 198 -9.26 -13.13 6.99
CA PRO A 198 -10.54 -12.86 7.64
C PRO A 198 -11.71 -12.88 6.66
N LYS A 199 -12.93 -12.97 7.19
CA LYS A 199 -14.13 -12.98 6.36
C LYS A 199 -14.58 -11.58 5.98
N THR A 200 -14.38 -10.61 6.87
CA THR A 200 -14.83 -9.24 6.70
C THR A 200 -13.76 -8.23 7.09
N ALA A 201 -13.84 -7.02 6.53
CA ALA A 201 -12.89 -5.96 6.80
C ALA A 201 -12.91 -5.51 8.26
N LEU A 202 -14.06 -5.57 8.95
CA LEU A 202 -14.17 -5.18 10.38
C LEU A 202 -13.35 -6.07 11.33
N GLU A 203 -12.85 -7.23 10.88
CA GLU A 203 -11.89 -8.02 11.66
C GLU A 203 -10.48 -7.40 11.67
N ILE A 204 -10.23 -6.40 10.82
CA ILE A 204 -8.96 -5.69 10.64
C ILE A 204 -9.14 -4.19 10.89
N VAL A 205 -10.06 -3.55 10.16
CA VAL A 205 -10.38 -2.13 10.27
C VAL A 205 -11.25 -1.92 11.51
N LYS A 206 -10.63 -1.47 12.60
CA LYS A 206 -11.30 -1.39 13.92
C LYS A 206 -12.32 -0.26 13.99
N TYR A 207 -11.97 0.89 13.41
CA TYR A 207 -12.71 2.14 13.57
C TYR A 207 -12.82 2.85 12.22
N PRO A 208 -13.55 2.29 11.25
CA PRO A 208 -13.81 3.02 10.01
C PRO A 208 -14.51 4.34 10.35
N ALA A 209 -14.07 5.42 9.71
CA ALA A 209 -14.60 6.77 9.91
C ALA A 209 -14.56 7.53 8.59
N THR A 210 -15.50 8.45 8.42
CA THR A 210 -15.62 9.30 7.24
C THR A 210 -15.27 10.75 7.57
N MET A 211 -14.93 11.55 6.57
CA MET A 211 -14.67 12.98 6.74
C MET A 211 -15.87 13.76 7.31
N GLU A 212 -17.08 13.20 7.19
CA GLU A 212 -18.32 13.79 7.71
C GLU A 212 -18.54 13.49 9.20
N ASP A 213 -17.81 12.53 9.78
CA ASP A 213 -18.02 12.13 11.17
C ASP A 213 -17.64 13.25 12.16
N GLU A 214 -18.50 13.46 13.15
CA GLU A 214 -18.23 14.40 14.23
C GLU A 214 -17.11 13.91 15.17
N SER A 215 -16.93 12.60 15.31
CA SER A 215 -15.90 11.98 16.16
C SER A 215 -15.69 10.52 15.79
N SER A 216 -14.48 10.01 16.01
CA SER A 216 -14.16 8.58 15.90
C SER A 216 -13.18 8.17 17.01
N GLU A 217 -13.12 6.87 17.31
CA GLU A 217 -12.04 6.27 18.12
C GLU A 217 -10.75 6.07 17.29
N ASP A 218 -10.79 6.30 15.97
CA ASP A 218 -9.65 6.12 15.08
C ASP A 218 -8.54 7.17 15.31
N ASP A 219 -7.32 6.68 15.54
CA ASP A 219 -6.16 7.54 15.82
C ASP A 219 -5.84 8.47 14.65
N PHE A 220 -5.90 7.96 13.42
CA PHE A 220 -5.51 8.72 12.23
C PHE A 220 -6.55 9.78 11.87
N PHE A 221 -7.83 9.43 11.97
CA PHE A 221 -8.93 10.38 11.87
C PHE A 221 -8.76 11.54 12.85
N ASN A 222 -8.54 11.23 14.13
CA ASN A 222 -8.38 12.24 15.18
C ASN A 222 -7.14 13.10 14.96
N TRP A 223 -6.03 12.50 14.52
CA TRP A 223 -4.82 13.23 14.14
C TRP A 223 -5.11 14.21 13.00
N CYS A 224 -5.69 13.74 11.90
CA CYS A 224 -6.06 14.58 10.77
C CYS A 224 -7.02 15.71 11.19
N LYS A 225 -8.04 15.43 12.00
CA LYS A 225 -8.99 16.44 12.51
C LYS A 225 -8.35 17.49 13.42
N SER A 226 -7.32 17.11 14.18
CA SER A 226 -6.58 18.03 15.05
C SER A 226 -5.68 19.01 14.29
N LYS A 227 -5.33 18.67 13.04
CA LYS A 227 -4.39 19.42 12.20
C LYS A 227 -5.10 20.15 11.06
N PHE A 228 -6.23 19.62 10.58
CA PHE A 228 -6.86 20.01 9.34
C PHE A 228 -8.38 20.14 9.48
N SER A 229 -8.95 21.07 8.71
CA SER A 229 -10.37 21.08 8.39
C SER A 229 -10.57 20.29 7.10
N PHE A 230 -11.22 19.12 7.18
CA PHE A 230 -11.47 18.27 6.01
C PHE A 230 -12.31 18.97 4.93
N LEU A 231 -13.15 19.94 5.32
CA LEU A 231 -14.04 20.69 4.44
C LEU A 231 -14.27 22.09 5.06
N GLU A 232 -13.92 23.15 4.34
CA GLU A 232 -14.58 24.47 4.44
C GLU A 232 -15.28 24.77 3.10
#